data_AF-A0A372MFB0-F1
#
_entry.id   AF-A0A372MFB0-F1
#
_cell.length_a   1.000
_cell.length_b   1.000
_cell.length_c   1.000
_cell.angle_alpha   90.00
_cell.angle_beta   90.00
_cell.angle_gamma   90.00
#
_symmetry.space_group_name_H-M   'P 1'
#
loop_
_entity.id
_entity.type
_entity.pdbx_description
1 polymer ?
#
loop_
_entity_poly.entity_id
_entity_poly.type
_entity_poly.pdbx_seq_one_letter_code
_entity_poly.pdbx_strand_id
1 'polypeptide(L)'
;METIADFDRARDALMKLDRSILVDALLKLAIESSSASMMVEGLISSLDERIALFRENIHRITHQGHRSTLSGEQILDILTRSLELLDPDQIDPALGLELMELFYSTDEWALNSTNELDFEFELLYTDDGYSKFTEFAERCDDPILVQQVVNRLLASDDYGMRENLSEVVS
;
A
#
# COMPACT_ATOMS: atom_id res chain seq x y z
N MET A 1 14.63 -14.37 -12.32
CA MET A 1 13.70 -15.48 -12.65
C MET A 1 12.98 -15.06 -13.91
N GLU A 2 13.05 -15.87 -14.97
CA GLU A 2 12.69 -15.42 -16.32
C GLU A 2 11.32 -15.95 -16.78
N THR A 3 10.79 -16.97 -16.12
CA THR A 3 9.50 -17.58 -16.48
C THR A 3 8.64 -17.92 -15.27
N ILE A 4 7.32 -18.04 -15.47
CA ILE A 4 6.37 -18.52 -14.45
C ILE A 4 6.74 -19.94 -13.99
N ALA A 5 7.23 -20.79 -14.91
CA ALA A 5 7.67 -22.14 -14.58
C ALA A 5 8.89 -22.15 -13.63
N ASP A 6 9.82 -21.20 -13.81
CA ASP A 6 10.95 -21.03 -12.89
C ASP A 6 10.49 -20.53 -11.52
N PHE A 7 9.48 -19.64 -11.48
CA PHE A 7 8.85 -19.18 -10.25
C PHE A 7 8.21 -20.33 -9.47
N ASP A 8 7.37 -21.12 -10.12
CA ASP A 8 6.69 -22.24 -9.47
C ASP A 8 7.69 -23.28 -8.97
N ARG A 9 8.73 -23.60 -9.77
CA ARG A 9 9.79 -24.51 -9.34
C ARG A 9 10.53 -23.98 -8.12
N ALA A 10 10.87 -22.70 -8.10
CA ALA A 10 11.56 -22.06 -6.98
C ALA A 10 10.67 -22.09 -5.72
N ARG A 11 9.38 -21.74 -5.84
CA ARG A 11 8.41 -21.82 -4.74
C ARG A 11 8.35 -23.23 -4.16
N ASP A 12 8.18 -24.24 -5.01
CA ASP A 12 8.05 -25.64 -4.57
C ASP A 12 9.33 -26.16 -3.88
N ALA A 13 10.50 -25.68 -4.32
CA ALA A 13 11.77 -26.00 -3.68
C ALA A 13 11.89 -25.32 -2.32
N LEU A 14 11.55 -24.03 -2.23
CA LEU A 14 11.57 -23.26 -0.97
C LEU A 14 10.61 -23.87 0.07
N MET A 15 9.42 -24.30 -0.35
CA MET A 15 8.41 -24.94 0.52
C MET A 15 8.87 -26.27 1.14
N LYS A 16 9.93 -26.90 0.60
CA LYS A 16 10.51 -28.15 1.13
C LYS A 16 11.68 -27.90 2.10
N LEU A 17 12.16 -26.66 2.21
CA LEU A 17 13.22 -26.30 3.13
C LEU A 17 12.70 -26.20 4.56
N ASP A 18 13.61 -26.37 5.53
CA ASP A 18 13.30 -26.11 6.92
C ASP A 18 12.96 -24.64 7.14
N ARG A 19 11.94 -24.40 7.97
CA ARG A 19 11.42 -23.04 8.25
C ARG A 19 12.52 -22.09 8.72
N SER A 20 13.47 -22.57 9.52
CA SER A 20 14.58 -21.74 10.02
C SER A 20 15.45 -21.19 8.89
N ILE A 21 15.69 -21.97 7.83
CA ILE A 21 16.48 -21.53 6.68
C ILE A 21 15.78 -20.38 5.96
N LEU A 22 14.45 -20.47 5.82
CA LEU A 22 13.66 -19.42 5.18
C LEU A 22 13.64 -18.14 6.04
N VAL A 23 13.50 -18.27 7.36
CA VAL A 23 13.55 -17.13 8.28
C VAL A 23 14.92 -16.43 8.22
N ASP A 24 16.02 -17.18 8.30
CA ASP A 24 17.36 -16.61 8.24
C ASP A 24 17.63 -15.91 6.90
N ALA A 25 17.12 -16.48 5.79
CA ALA A 25 17.22 -15.86 4.48
C ALA A 25 16.42 -14.54 4.39
N LEU A 26 15.19 -14.50 4.94
CA LEU A 26 14.38 -13.28 5.00
C LEU A 26 15.05 -12.18 5.83
N LEU A 27 15.59 -12.53 7.00
CA LEU A 27 16.31 -11.59 7.85
C LEU A 27 17.58 -11.07 7.17
N LYS A 28 18.29 -11.92 6.42
CA LYS A 28 19.44 -11.48 5.63
C LYS A 28 19.04 -10.50 4.53
N LEU A 29 17.95 -10.76 3.81
CA LEU A 29 17.43 -9.84 2.80
C LEU A 29 17.00 -8.50 3.41
N ALA A 30 16.38 -8.52 4.59
CA ALA A 30 15.97 -7.32 5.31
C ALA A 30 17.16 -6.42 5.70
N ILE A 31 18.33 -6.99 5.98
CA ILE A 31 19.56 -6.22 6.26
C ILE A 31 20.05 -5.48 5.01
N GLU A 32 19.85 -6.05 3.82
CA GLU A 32 20.41 -5.56 2.56
C GLU A 32 19.42 -4.68 1.77
N SER A 33 18.12 -4.72 2.09
CA SER A 33 17.06 -4.00 1.37
C SER A 33 16.04 -3.40 2.32
N SER A 34 15.82 -2.09 2.21
CA SER A 34 14.78 -1.38 2.97
C SER A 34 13.39 -1.93 2.68
N SER A 35 13.10 -2.26 1.42
CA SER A 35 11.82 -2.87 1.00
C SER A 35 11.61 -4.20 1.72
N ALA A 36 12.63 -5.07 1.73
CA ALA A 36 12.56 -6.36 2.44
C ALA A 36 12.43 -6.17 3.96
N SER A 37 13.07 -5.16 4.54
CA SER A 37 12.90 -4.82 5.97
C SER A 37 11.45 -4.47 6.29
N MET A 38 10.82 -3.61 5.49
CA MET A 38 9.42 -3.22 5.67
C MET A 38 8.47 -4.42 5.57
N MET A 39 8.71 -5.34 4.61
CA MET A 39 7.92 -6.58 4.53
C MET A 39 8.07 -7.43 5.79
N VAL A 40 9.30 -7.64 6.26
CA VAL A 40 9.56 -8.46 7.46
C VAL A 40 8.92 -7.82 8.69
N GLU A 41 9.05 -6.51 8.86
CA GLU A 41 8.39 -5.76 9.94
C GLU A 41 6.87 -5.95 9.88
N GLY A 42 6.25 -5.82 8.70
CA GLY A 42 4.82 -6.06 8.52
C GLY A 42 4.39 -7.49 8.89
N LEU A 43 5.20 -8.50 8.57
CA LEU A 43 4.91 -9.91 8.85
C LEU A 43 4.93 -10.26 10.35
N ILE A 44 5.77 -9.58 11.13
CA ILE A 44 5.93 -9.86 12.57
C ILE A 44 5.15 -8.89 13.46
N SER A 45 4.58 -7.84 12.88
CA SER A 45 3.82 -6.81 13.59
C SER A 45 2.42 -7.30 13.96
N SER A 46 1.96 -6.87 15.13
CA SER A 46 0.54 -6.90 15.49
C SER A 46 -0.29 -5.96 14.60
N LEU A 47 -1.62 -6.10 14.67
CA LEU A 47 -2.53 -5.22 13.91
C LEU A 47 -2.30 -3.74 14.21
N ASP A 48 -2.19 -3.37 15.49
CA ASP A 48 -1.98 -1.99 15.91
C ASP A 48 -0.63 -1.43 15.42
N GLU A 49 0.42 -2.26 15.45
CA GLU A 49 1.74 -1.90 14.93
C GLU A 49 1.70 -1.70 13.41
N ARG A 50 0.98 -2.55 12.65
CA ARG A 50 0.81 -2.36 11.19
C ARG A 50 0.09 -1.06 10.86
N ILE A 51 -0.96 -0.71 11.61
CA ILE A 51 -1.66 0.58 11.44
C ILE A 51 -0.74 1.75 11.78
N ALA A 52 0.07 1.64 12.83
CA ALA A 52 1.04 2.68 13.19
C ALA A 52 2.11 2.86 12.09
N LEU A 53 2.68 1.76 11.58
CA LEU A 53 3.65 1.77 10.48
C LEU A 53 3.06 2.37 9.21
N PHE A 54 1.82 2.02 8.85
CA PHE A 54 1.10 2.63 7.74
C PHE A 54 1.05 4.15 7.88
N ARG A 55 0.58 4.65 9.03
CA ARG A 55 0.46 6.10 9.28
C ARG A 55 1.82 6.79 9.27
N GLU A 56 2.85 6.16 9.82
CA GLU A 56 4.22 6.67 9.79
C GLU A 56 4.76 6.79 8.37
N ASN A 57 4.52 5.79 7.52
CA ASN A 57 4.92 5.78 6.12
C ASN A 57 4.24 6.91 5.32
N ILE A 58 2.93 7.07 5.47
CA ILE A 58 2.18 8.17 4.83
C ILE A 58 2.69 9.52 5.33
N HIS A 59 2.91 9.67 6.64
CA HIS A 59 3.46 10.90 7.20
C HIS A 59 4.87 11.19 6.64
N ARG A 60 5.72 10.16 6.55
CA ARG A 60 7.07 10.28 6.00
C ARG A 60 7.06 10.79 4.56
N ILE A 61 6.07 10.44 3.73
CA ILE A 61 5.94 10.95 2.36
C ILE A 61 5.41 12.40 2.36
N THR A 62 4.34 12.66 3.09
CA THR A 62 3.61 13.94 3.04
C THR A 62 4.29 15.08 3.81
N HIS A 63 5.25 14.77 4.69
CA HIS A 63 5.91 15.75 5.57
C HIS A 63 7.42 15.90 5.27
N GLN A 64 7.85 15.62 4.04
CA GLN A 64 9.24 15.75 3.58
C GLN A 64 9.77 17.21 3.58
N GLY A 65 8.92 18.23 3.74
CA GLY A 65 9.29 19.65 3.64
C GLY A 65 9.67 20.07 2.22
N HIS A 66 10.28 21.26 2.05
CA HIS A 66 10.59 21.83 0.72
C HIS A 66 11.71 21.14 -0.07
N ARG A 67 12.39 20.14 0.52
CA ARG A 67 13.37 19.31 -0.18
C ARG A 67 13.03 17.86 0.09
N SER A 68 12.29 17.25 -0.84
CA SER A 68 12.07 15.80 -0.78
C SER A 68 13.40 15.08 -0.71
N THR A 69 13.54 14.23 0.30
CA THR A 69 14.69 13.34 0.50
C THR A 69 14.45 11.96 -0.11
N LEU A 70 13.21 11.65 -0.50
CA LEU A 70 12.83 10.40 -1.13
C LEU A 70 12.80 10.56 -2.66
N SER A 71 13.38 9.58 -3.36
CA SER A 71 13.16 9.42 -4.80
C SER A 71 11.76 8.88 -5.08
N GLY A 72 11.28 9.02 -6.32
CA GLY A 72 10.03 8.41 -6.75
C GLY A 72 9.97 6.90 -6.53
N GLU A 73 11.06 6.17 -6.83
CA GLU A 73 11.16 4.73 -6.55
C GLU A 73 10.97 4.40 -5.07
N GLN A 74 11.53 5.21 -4.17
CA GLN A 74 11.35 5.04 -2.74
C GLN A 74 9.92 5.33 -2.31
N ILE A 75 9.29 6.37 -2.87
CA ILE A 75 7.89 6.69 -2.57
C ILE A 75 6.97 5.56 -3.04
N LEU A 76 7.17 5.07 -4.27
CA LEU A 76 6.43 3.94 -4.83
C LEU A 76 6.55 2.70 -3.93
N ASP A 77 7.76 2.30 -3.56
CA ASP A 77 7.98 1.15 -2.68
C ASP A 77 7.31 1.35 -1.32
N ILE A 78 7.46 2.52 -0.69
CA ILE A 78 6.82 2.81 0.60
C ILE A 78 5.29 2.70 0.50
N LEU A 79 4.68 3.27 -0.55
CA LEU A 79 3.24 3.25 -0.72
C LEU A 79 2.71 1.82 -0.96
N THR A 80 3.37 1.07 -1.84
CA THR A 80 3.04 -0.35 -2.07
C THR A 80 3.12 -1.16 -0.78
N ARG A 81 4.23 -1.05 -0.03
CA ARG A 81 4.38 -1.73 1.25
C ARG A 81 3.37 -1.27 2.29
N SER A 82 2.97 0.00 2.27
CA SER A 82 1.98 0.53 3.19
C SER A 82 0.59 -0.07 2.91
N LEU A 83 0.18 -0.17 1.65
CA LEU A 83 -1.06 -0.86 1.29
C LEU A 83 -1.09 -2.32 1.77
N GLU A 84 0.03 -3.03 1.67
CA GLU A 84 0.16 -4.42 2.15
C GLU A 84 -0.01 -4.58 3.68
N LEU A 85 0.15 -3.50 4.46
CA LEU A 85 -0.10 -3.51 5.90
C LEU A 85 -1.60 -3.52 6.25
N LEU A 86 -2.46 -3.15 5.29
CA LEU A 86 -3.90 -3.06 5.47
C LEU A 86 -4.59 -4.37 5.08
N ASP A 87 -5.08 -5.09 6.08
CA ASP A 87 -5.83 -6.34 5.91
C ASP A 87 -7.33 -6.10 6.21
N PRO A 88 -8.21 -6.06 5.19
CA PRO A 88 -9.65 -5.86 5.38
C PRO A 88 -10.34 -6.95 6.20
N ASP A 89 -9.73 -8.12 6.36
CA ASP A 89 -10.26 -9.17 7.23
C ASP A 89 -10.04 -8.89 8.72
N GLN A 90 -9.08 -8.03 9.05
CA GLN A 90 -8.66 -7.77 10.43
C GLN A 90 -8.92 -6.33 10.88
N ILE A 91 -8.99 -5.38 9.95
CA ILE A 91 -9.22 -3.97 10.22
C ILE A 91 -10.72 -3.67 10.19
N ASP A 92 -11.18 -2.88 11.17
CA ASP A 92 -12.54 -2.32 11.16
C ASP A 92 -12.79 -1.55 9.85
N PRO A 93 -13.85 -1.85 9.08
CA PRO A 93 -14.07 -1.25 7.76
C PRO A 93 -14.11 0.28 7.75
N ALA A 94 -14.70 0.92 8.78
CA ALA A 94 -14.74 2.37 8.87
C ALA A 94 -13.35 2.97 9.08
N LEU A 95 -12.54 2.35 9.95
CA LEU A 95 -11.14 2.71 10.10
C LEU A 95 -10.33 2.45 8.81
N GLY A 96 -10.61 1.35 8.12
CA GLY A 96 -9.97 1.03 6.83
C GLY A 96 -10.20 2.13 5.80
N LEU A 97 -11.44 2.63 5.68
CA LEU A 97 -11.77 3.76 4.81
C LEU A 97 -11.02 5.04 5.20
N GLU A 98 -10.90 5.34 6.49
CA GLU A 98 -10.10 6.49 6.98
C GLU A 98 -8.62 6.34 6.59
N LEU A 99 -8.06 5.14 6.74
CA LEU A 99 -6.67 4.86 6.35
C LEU A 99 -6.49 4.99 4.84
N MET A 100 -7.46 4.56 4.04
CA MET A 100 -7.44 4.75 2.59
C MET A 100 -7.54 6.23 2.20
N GLU A 101 -8.25 7.07 2.96
CA GLU A 101 -8.20 8.53 2.73
C GLU A 101 -6.79 9.09 2.89
N LEU A 102 -6.05 8.62 3.89
CA LEU A 102 -4.65 9.01 4.08
C LEU A 102 -3.77 8.52 2.94
N PHE A 103 -3.99 7.30 2.45
CA PHE A 103 -3.29 6.77 1.29
C PHE A 103 -3.52 7.64 0.06
N TYR A 104 -4.78 7.92 -0.31
CA TYR A 104 -5.07 8.72 -1.50
C TYR A 104 -4.54 10.15 -1.41
N SER A 105 -4.39 10.71 -0.20
CA SER A 105 -3.79 12.03 0.00
C SER A 105 -2.31 12.14 -0.40
N THR A 106 -1.65 11.02 -0.74
CA THR A 106 -0.25 11.02 -1.18
C THR A 106 -0.07 11.16 -2.68
N ASP A 107 -1.14 11.14 -3.48
CA ASP A 107 -1.07 11.18 -4.95
C ASP A 107 -0.31 12.39 -5.50
N GLU A 108 -0.60 13.59 -5.01
CA GLU A 108 0.10 14.81 -5.40
C GLU A 108 1.60 14.70 -5.10
N TRP A 109 1.97 14.17 -3.93
CA TRP A 109 3.38 13.98 -3.56
C TRP A 109 4.08 12.94 -4.43
N ALA A 110 3.38 11.84 -4.75
CA ALA A 110 3.88 10.78 -5.60
C ALA A 110 4.14 11.27 -7.03
N LEU A 111 3.13 11.89 -7.65
CA LEU A 111 3.18 12.33 -9.05
C LEU A 111 4.10 13.55 -9.25
N ASN A 112 4.28 14.38 -8.23
CA ASN A 112 5.27 15.46 -8.29
C ASN A 112 6.71 15.00 -8.01
N SER A 113 6.92 13.75 -7.58
CA SER A 113 8.25 13.26 -7.23
C SER A 113 9.10 12.86 -8.44
N THR A 114 8.47 12.36 -9.49
CA THR A 114 9.10 11.96 -10.76
C THR A 114 8.03 11.75 -11.82
N ASN A 115 8.38 11.90 -13.09
CA ASN A 115 7.54 11.51 -14.24
C ASN A 115 7.93 10.15 -14.84
N GLU A 116 9.02 9.53 -14.37
CA GLU A 116 9.50 8.24 -14.89
C GLU A 116 8.64 7.07 -14.42
N LEU A 117 7.83 7.27 -13.38
CA LEU A 117 7.01 6.25 -12.72
C LEU A 117 5.51 6.59 -12.77
N ASP A 118 5.08 7.47 -13.67
CA ASP A 118 3.68 7.92 -13.76
C ASP A 118 2.73 6.73 -13.92
N PHE A 119 3.10 5.75 -14.75
CA PHE A 119 2.29 4.55 -14.98
C PHE A 119 2.23 3.64 -13.74
N GLU A 120 3.35 3.46 -13.05
CA GLU A 120 3.41 2.66 -11.83
C GLU A 120 2.61 3.30 -10.69
N PHE A 121 2.65 4.63 -10.57
CA PHE A 121 1.81 5.34 -9.62
C PHE A 121 0.33 5.27 -10.01
N GLU A 122 0.00 5.44 -11.29
CA GLU A 122 -1.37 5.29 -11.79
C GLU A 122 -1.93 3.93 -11.39
N LEU A 123 -1.25 2.82 -11.75
CA LEU A 123 -1.66 1.47 -11.36
C LEU A 123 -1.82 1.31 -9.85
N LEU A 124 -0.90 1.88 -9.06
CA LEU A 124 -0.98 1.78 -7.61
C LEU A 124 -2.24 2.43 -7.03
N TYR A 125 -2.66 3.59 -7.55
CA TYR A 125 -3.86 4.27 -7.06
C TYR A 125 -5.15 3.71 -7.68
N THR A 126 -5.16 3.46 -8.99
CA THR A 126 -6.36 3.08 -9.73
C THR A 126 -6.67 1.59 -9.66
N ASP A 127 -5.68 0.72 -9.42
CA ASP A 127 -5.90 -0.73 -9.36
C ASP A 127 -5.76 -1.22 -7.91
N ASP A 128 -4.56 -1.13 -7.35
CA ASP A 128 -4.28 -1.70 -6.03
C ASP A 128 -5.01 -0.95 -4.91
N GLY A 129 -4.91 0.38 -4.92
CA GLY A 129 -5.62 1.27 -3.99
C GLY A 129 -7.13 1.14 -4.12
N TYR A 130 -7.65 1.13 -5.35
CA TYR A 130 -9.08 1.00 -5.63
C TYR A 130 -9.64 -0.34 -5.14
N SER A 131 -8.95 -1.43 -5.44
CA SER A 131 -9.31 -2.78 -4.99
C SER A 131 -9.36 -2.82 -3.46
N LYS A 132 -8.33 -2.29 -2.79
CA LYS A 132 -8.27 -2.23 -1.32
C LYS A 132 -9.39 -1.38 -0.71
N PHE A 133 -9.68 -0.22 -1.30
CA PHE A 133 -10.78 0.65 -0.88
C PHE A 133 -12.12 -0.07 -0.99
N THR A 134 -12.35 -0.74 -2.13
CA THR A 134 -13.60 -1.47 -2.40
C THR A 134 -13.81 -2.59 -1.40
N GLU A 135 -12.76 -3.37 -1.08
CA GLU A 135 -12.84 -4.41 -0.05
C GLU A 135 -13.27 -3.85 1.32
N PHE A 136 -12.80 -2.65 1.71
CA PHE A 136 -13.26 -1.99 2.93
C PHE A 136 -14.69 -1.46 2.81
N ALA A 137 -15.04 -0.84 1.68
CA ALA A 137 -16.35 -0.26 1.44
C ALA A 137 -17.46 -1.32 1.47
N GLU A 138 -17.25 -2.47 0.81
CA GLU A 138 -18.21 -3.58 0.76
C GLU A 138 -18.48 -4.19 2.15
N ARG A 139 -17.49 -4.13 3.05
CA ARG A 139 -17.59 -4.65 4.41
C ARG A 139 -18.14 -3.63 5.40
N CYS A 140 -18.27 -2.36 5.01
CA CYS A 140 -18.75 -1.30 5.87
C CYS A 140 -20.28 -1.30 5.91
N ASP A 141 -20.85 -1.54 7.09
CA ASP A 141 -22.32 -1.54 7.29
C ASP A 141 -22.95 -0.12 7.23
N ASP A 142 -22.15 0.93 7.13
CA ASP A 142 -22.61 2.33 7.03
C ASP A 142 -22.41 2.88 5.60
N PRO A 143 -23.40 2.73 4.70
CA PRO A 143 -23.29 3.24 3.33
C PRO A 143 -23.24 4.77 3.27
N ILE A 144 -23.73 5.48 4.29
CA ILE A 144 -23.63 6.95 4.35
C ILE A 144 -22.17 7.35 4.59
N LEU A 145 -21.48 6.64 5.48
CA LEU A 145 -20.05 6.85 5.70
C LEU A 145 -19.25 6.60 4.42
N VAL A 146 -19.48 5.48 3.73
CA VAL A 146 -18.81 5.17 2.44
C VAL A 146 -19.02 6.30 1.43
N GLN A 147 -20.26 6.75 1.23
CA GLN A 147 -20.58 7.85 0.34
C GLN A 147 -19.87 9.15 0.74
N GLN A 148 -19.80 9.46 2.03
CA GLN A 148 -19.12 10.65 2.51
C GLN A 148 -17.61 10.60 2.26
N VAL A 149 -16.99 9.44 2.44
CA VAL A 149 -15.56 9.22 2.15
C VAL A 149 -15.29 9.42 0.67
N VAL A 150 -16.05 8.76 -0.22
CA VAL A 150 -15.90 8.89 -1.67
C VAL A 150 -16.06 10.36 -2.11
N ASN A 151 -17.09 11.05 -1.59
CA ASN A 151 -17.29 12.46 -1.92
C ASN A 151 -16.12 13.36 -1.50
N ARG A 152 -15.48 13.09 -0.35
CA ARG A 152 -14.30 13.84 0.08
C ARG A 152 -13.09 13.57 -0.82
N LEU A 153 -12.88 12.32 -1.19
CA LEU A 153 -11.77 11.92 -2.07
C LEU A 153 -11.89 12.52 -3.47
N LEU A 154 -13.09 12.49 -4.05
CA LEU A 154 -13.37 13.06 -5.37
C LEU A 154 -13.38 14.59 -5.40
N ALA A 155 -13.63 15.25 -4.25
CA ALA A 155 -13.63 16.71 -4.18
C ALA A 155 -12.22 17.33 -4.37
N SER A 156 -11.17 16.52 -4.29
CA SER A 156 -9.76 16.96 -4.37
C SER A 156 -8.94 15.95 -5.17
N ASP A 157 -9.32 15.70 -6.42
CA ASP A 157 -8.64 14.78 -7.34
C ASP A 157 -7.95 15.54 -8.50
N ASP A 158 -6.92 16.31 -8.17
CA ASP A 158 -6.24 17.18 -9.13
C ASP A 158 -5.52 16.41 -10.26
N TYR A 159 -5.23 15.12 -10.02
CA TYR A 159 -4.49 14.25 -10.95
C TYR A 159 -5.34 13.12 -11.55
N GLY A 160 -6.63 13.02 -11.22
CA GLY A 160 -7.54 11.99 -11.75
C GLY A 160 -7.28 10.58 -11.21
N MET A 161 -6.56 10.43 -10.10
CA MET A 161 -6.16 9.14 -9.53
C MET A 161 -7.28 8.45 -8.75
N ARG A 162 -8.41 9.15 -8.55
CA ARG A 162 -9.48 8.74 -7.65
C ARG A 162 -10.84 8.64 -8.35
N GLU A 163 -10.92 8.97 -9.64
CA GLU A 163 -12.18 9.04 -10.39
C GLU A 163 -12.98 7.72 -10.33
N ASN A 164 -12.29 6.58 -10.37
CA ASN A 164 -12.93 5.26 -10.32
C ASN A 164 -13.63 4.95 -8.99
N LEU A 165 -13.30 5.65 -7.90
CA LEU A 165 -14.01 5.51 -6.62
C LEU A 165 -15.49 5.90 -6.72
N SER A 166 -15.88 6.68 -7.73
CA SER A 166 -17.29 6.98 -8.02
C SER A 166 -18.12 5.72 -8.31
N GLU A 167 -17.51 4.63 -8.80
CA GLU A 167 -18.17 3.36 -9.07
C GLU A 167 -18.61 2.61 -7.80
N VAL A 168 -17.96 2.87 -6.67
CA VAL A 168 -18.24 2.20 -5.38
C VAL A 168 -19.61 2.59 -4.81
N VAL A 169 -20.09 3.79 -5.16
CA VAL A 169 -21.30 4.41 -4.59
C VAL A 169 -22.37 4.73 -5.64
N SER A 170 -22.15 4.31 -6.88
CA SER A 170 -23.09 4.45 -8.01
C SER A 170 -24.19 3.38 -7.96
#